data_AF-A0A523R144-F1
#
_entry.id   AF-A0A523R144-F1
#
_cell.length_a   1.000
_cell.length_b   1.000
_cell.length_c   1.000
_cell.angle_alpha   90.00
_cell.angle_beta   90.00
_cell.angle_gamma   90.00
#
_symmetry.space_group_name_H-M   'P 1'
#
loop_
_entity.id
_entity.type
_entity.pdbx_description
1 polymer ?
#
loop_
_entity_poly.entity_id
_entity_poly.type
_entity_poly.pdbx_seq_one_letter_code
_entity_poly.pdbx_strand_id
1 'polypeptide(L)'
;MSLGISVDITLAAAMSADLVIAQVNSSMPRVLGRSFIHVNDVDVIVEHEEELLTIGELPELESANHIGRLIARLIDDGSTIQISPGTTPQSILLALSDKNDLGVHTQFLTNDIMRLVSMGVITNRKKGFNVGKLVASSAIGTNNLYEFLDDNPSIEFHPSDYVNDPGIISRHNKMVSMNVAMTMDLTGQVAADALSYNYFSGVTGMLDFIRGSSQSEGGKSIIMLISTTIDGKKSRIVPMLHDTAIVVPRGDVQYVVTEYGAVNLFGKSLQERAMAMISISHPDFRDELLFEAKKIGLLGEERTLSESVRGIYPIKLEETREIDGDLITIRPAKPVDERRIQEHFYNQDKDDIYSRFFRAKTRFVRDDLEGMFQIDYIKDLTLLAVVGEFGFGKVVAVGEYLLDQVRNVAEVAFSVSKEWQGKGLGKILMRKLSEAARENGIAGLMAYTLPRNQGMIRLFKSLPYKVSTMYDGGVIELSCRFDEVE
;
A
#
# COMPACT_ATOMS: atom_id res chain seq x y z
N MET A 1 -34.84 23.32 11.97
CA MET A 1 -34.65 22.88 10.56
C MET A 1 -33.36 22.07 10.50
N SER A 2 -33.20 21.20 9.50
CA SER A 2 -31.97 20.43 9.25
C SER A 2 -31.22 21.05 8.08
N LEU A 3 -29.89 21.12 8.15
CA LEU A 3 -29.01 21.48 7.02
C LEU A 3 -28.86 20.32 6.02
N GLY A 4 -29.31 19.12 6.40
CA GLY A 4 -29.36 17.95 5.54
C GLY A 4 -27.99 17.44 5.11
N ILE A 5 -27.76 17.34 3.80
CA ILE A 5 -26.58 16.66 3.24
C ILE A 5 -25.28 17.46 3.32
N SER A 6 -25.29 18.72 3.79
CA SER A 6 -24.10 19.57 3.90
C SER A 6 -24.11 20.32 5.22
N VAL A 7 -23.26 19.90 6.17
CA VAL A 7 -23.06 20.62 7.45
C VAL A 7 -21.77 21.41 7.42
N ASP A 8 -20.66 20.74 7.08
CA ASP A 8 -19.33 21.29 6.75
C ASP A 8 -19.03 22.67 7.34
N ILE A 9 -18.91 23.69 6.49
CA ILE A 9 -18.78 25.10 6.86
C ILE A 9 -20.15 25.78 6.90
N THR A 10 -21.19 25.15 6.33
CA THR A 10 -22.54 25.69 6.18
C THR A 10 -23.13 26.12 7.53
N LEU A 11 -22.96 25.31 8.58
CA LEU A 11 -23.44 25.68 9.91
C LEU A 11 -22.73 26.93 10.45
N ALA A 12 -21.40 26.99 10.32
CA ALA A 12 -20.62 28.14 10.79
C ALA A 12 -20.96 29.41 10.00
N ALA A 13 -21.18 29.28 8.68
CA ALA A 13 -21.59 30.37 7.81
C ALA A 13 -22.97 30.90 8.20
N ALA A 14 -23.96 30.02 8.40
CA ALA A 14 -25.30 30.42 8.82
C ALA A 14 -25.29 31.12 10.19
N MET A 15 -24.52 30.63 11.15
CA MET A 15 -24.43 31.23 12.49
C MET A 15 -23.66 32.57 12.53
N SER A 16 -22.86 32.87 11.51
CA SER A 16 -22.03 34.07 11.45
C SER A 16 -22.58 35.14 10.50
N ALA A 17 -23.56 34.81 9.66
CA ALA A 17 -24.09 35.71 8.67
C ALA A 17 -25.00 36.78 9.30
N ASP A 18 -24.96 37.99 8.76
CA ASP A 18 -25.90 39.06 9.13
C ASP A 18 -27.32 38.80 8.59
N LEU A 19 -27.44 37.93 7.58
CA LEU A 19 -28.71 37.53 6.96
C LEU A 19 -28.64 36.07 6.51
N VAL A 20 -29.58 35.25 6.99
CA VAL A 20 -29.72 33.84 6.64
C VAL A 20 -31.02 33.64 5.86
N ILE A 21 -30.88 33.19 4.60
CA ILE A 21 -32.00 32.83 3.73
C ILE A 21 -32.00 31.30 3.59
N ALA A 22 -33.06 30.65 4.05
CA ALA A 22 -33.21 29.19 3.95
C ALA A 22 -34.24 28.80 2.90
N GLN A 23 -33.85 27.94 1.96
CA GLN A 23 -34.79 27.23 1.11
C GLN A 23 -35.26 25.95 1.82
N VAL A 24 -36.55 25.83 2.09
CA VAL A 24 -37.15 24.63 2.67
C VAL A 24 -37.54 23.70 1.54
N ASN A 25 -36.87 22.57 1.47
CA ASN A 25 -37.10 21.52 0.48
C ASN A 25 -37.44 20.22 1.23
N SER A 26 -38.63 19.67 0.99
CA SER A 26 -39.10 18.42 1.60
C SER A 26 -38.28 17.19 1.17
N SER A 27 -37.58 17.28 0.02
CA SER A 27 -36.64 16.26 -0.45
C SER A 27 -35.29 16.28 0.27
N MET A 28 -34.99 17.30 1.08
CA MET A 28 -33.75 17.38 1.84
C MET A 28 -33.83 16.47 3.08
N PRO A 29 -32.97 15.44 3.22
CA PRO A 29 -33.05 14.53 4.33
C PRO A 29 -32.78 15.22 5.67
N ARG A 30 -33.52 14.80 6.70
CA ARG A 30 -33.30 15.20 8.08
C ARG A 30 -32.16 14.37 8.69
N VAL A 31 -30.93 14.72 8.33
CA VAL A 31 -29.73 14.05 8.88
C VAL A 31 -29.51 14.47 10.32
N LEU A 32 -29.25 13.51 11.21
CA LEU A 32 -29.03 13.78 12.65
C LEU A 32 -27.60 14.27 12.94
N GLY A 33 -27.31 14.59 14.21
CA GLY A 33 -26.01 15.10 14.65
C GLY A 33 -26.03 16.60 14.94
N ARG A 34 -24.90 17.28 14.69
CA ARG A 34 -24.76 18.74 14.79
C ARG A 34 -25.12 19.40 13.46
N SER A 35 -26.31 19.08 12.95
CA SER A 35 -26.83 19.46 11.63
C SER A 35 -28.05 20.38 11.69
N PHE A 36 -28.51 20.73 12.90
CA PHE A 36 -29.75 21.48 13.08
C PHE A 36 -29.49 22.97 13.29
N ILE A 37 -30.36 23.79 12.69
CA ILE A 37 -30.48 25.24 12.92
C ILE A 37 -31.88 25.53 13.47
N HIS A 38 -32.00 26.40 14.48
CA HIS A 38 -33.31 26.77 15.00
C HIS A 38 -34.00 27.76 14.03
N VAL A 39 -35.33 27.73 13.95
CA VAL A 39 -36.07 28.61 13.01
C VAL A 39 -35.88 30.09 13.33
N ASN A 40 -35.62 30.43 14.60
CA ASN A 40 -35.33 31.79 15.03
C ASN A 40 -33.95 32.29 14.59
N ASP A 41 -33.07 31.41 14.12
CA ASP A 41 -31.75 31.77 13.59
C ASP A 41 -31.77 31.93 12.06
N VAL A 42 -32.98 32.02 11.47
CA VAL A 42 -33.20 32.18 10.02
C VAL A 42 -34.07 33.42 9.78
N ASP A 43 -33.59 34.35 8.96
CA ASP A 43 -34.29 35.61 8.70
C ASP A 43 -35.37 35.49 7.63
N VAL A 44 -35.11 34.69 6.59
CA VAL A 44 -36.02 34.52 5.45
C VAL A 44 -36.17 33.03 5.12
N ILE A 45 -37.42 32.58 5.01
CA ILE A 45 -37.77 31.20 4.65
C ILE A 45 -38.48 31.21 3.31
N VAL A 46 -37.97 30.42 2.36
CA VAL A 46 -38.55 30.22 1.03
C VAL A 46 -38.85 28.74 0.86
N GLU A 47 -40.12 28.37 0.72
CA GLU A 47 -40.50 26.97 0.46
C GLU A 47 -40.37 26.68 -1.04
N HIS A 48 -39.52 25.72 -1.40
CA HIS A 48 -39.37 25.27 -2.79
C HIS A 48 -38.90 23.81 -2.82
N GLU A 49 -39.72 22.94 -3.39
CA GLU A 49 -39.39 21.54 -3.61
C GLU A 49 -38.63 21.39 -4.93
N GLU A 50 -37.43 20.80 -4.84
CA GLU A 50 -36.62 20.44 -6.00
C GLU A 50 -35.88 19.13 -5.72
N GLU A 51 -35.57 18.37 -6.78
CA GLU A 51 -34.74 17.17 -6.62
C GLU A 51 -33.31 17.56 -6.24
N LEU A 52 -32.73 16.83 -5.28
CA LEU A 52 -31.32 17.03 -4.93
C LEU A 52 -30.42 16.59 -6.07
N LEU A 53 -29.32 17.33 -6.26
CA LEU A 53 -28.31 16.96 -7.25
C LEU A 53 -27.71 15.60 -6.91
N THR A 54 -27.73 14.70 -7.89
CA THR A 54 -27.10 13.38 -7.81
C THR A 54 -25.91 13.26 -8.74
N ILE A 55 -24.95 12.43 -8.37
CA ILE A 55 -23.84 12.05 -9.24
C ILE A 55 -24.15 10.76 -10.02
N GLY A 56 -23.72 10.72 -11.28
CA GLY A 56 -23.82 9.53 -12.12
C GLY A 56 -22.79 8.45 -11.79
N GLU A 57 -22.83 7.36 -12.56
CA GLU A 57 -21.86 6.28 -12.44
C GLU A 57 -20.45 6.76 -12.83
N LEU A 58 -19.47 6.32 -12.04
CA LEU A 58 -18.06 6.58 -12.33
C LEU A 58 -17.53 5.48 -13.26
N PRO A 59 -16.62 5.81 -14.18
CA PRO A 59 -16.03 4.82 -15.08
C PRO A 59 -15.17 3.81 -14.30
N GLU A 60 -15.14 2.55 -14.74
CA GLU A 60 -14.18 1.58 -14.20
C GLU A 60 -12.77 1.84 -14.72
N LEU A 61 -11.77 1.70 -13.83
CA LEU A 61 -10.36 1.81 -14.17
C LEU A 61 -9.60 0.58 -13.64
N GLU A 62 -8.90 -0.14 -14.52
CA GLU A 62 -8.15 -1.34 -14.13
C GLU A 62 -7.05 -1.03 -13.10
N SER A 63 -6.31 0.06 -13.29
CA SER A 63 -5.31 0.53 -12.32
C SER A 63 -5.91 0.79 -10.93
N ALA A 64 -7.13 1.33 -10.88
CA ALA A 64 -7.85 1.55 -9.62
C ALA A 64 -8.19 0.22 -8.92
N ASN A 65 -8.55 -0.82 -9.67
CA ASN A 65 -8.81 -2.15 -9.12
C ASN A 65 -7.55 -2.79 -8.52
N HIS A 66 -6.38 -2.62 -9.16
CA HIS A 66 -5.11 -3.08 -8.60
C HIS A 66 -4.73 -2.33 -7.31
N ILE A 67 -4.88 -1.01 -7.30
CA ILE A 67 -4.69 -0.18 -6.10
C ILE A 67 -5.64 -0.64 -4.98
N GLY A 68 -6.91 -0.90 -5.30
CA GLY A 68 -7.92 -1.41 -4.37
C GLY A 68 -7.49 -2.69 -3.65
N ARG A 69 -7.03 -3.71 -4.41
CA ARG A 69 -6.56 -4.98 -3.84
C ARG A 69 -5.34 -4.80 -2.93
N LEU A 70 -4.43 -3.90 -3.29
CA LEU A 70 -3.23 -3.61 -2.47
C LEU A 70 -3.64 -2.94 -1.15
N ILE A 71 -4.52 -1.95 -1.19
CA ILE A 71 -4.97 -1.21 0.00
C ILE A 71 -5.80 -2.09 0.92
N ALA A 72 -6.65 -2.97 0.39
CA ALA A 72 -7.45 -3.90 1.20
C ALA A 72 -6.57 -4.82 2.08
N ARG A 73 -5.33 -5.12 1.67
CA ARG A 73 -4.35 -5.87 2.48
C ARG A 73 -3.73 -5.04 3.61
N LEU A 74 -3.72 -3.71 3.48
CA LEU A 74 -3.18 -2.79 4.49
C LEU A 74 -4.22 -2.43 5.56
N ILE A 75 -5.51 -2.62 5.28
CA ILE A 75 -6.60 -2.31 6.19
C ILE A 75 -6.95 -3.55 7.00
N ASP A 76 -6.94 -3.42 8.32
CA ASP A 76 -7.27 -4.51 9.23
C ASP A 76 -8.77 -4.50 9.56
N ASP A 77 -9.31 -5.64 9.96
CA ASP A 77 -10.65 -5.68 10.55
C ASP A 77 -10.71 -4.79 11.80
N GLY A 78 -11.86 -4.14 12.00
CA GLY A 78 -12.05 -3.16 13.06
C GLY A 78 -11.42 -1.78 12.81
N SER A 79 -10.79 -1.53 11.65
CA SER A 79 -10.28 -0.20 11.30
C SER A 79 -11.40 0.83 11.12
N THR A 80 -11.11 2.08 11.49
CA THR A 80 -11.95 3.23 11.14
C THR A 80 -11.43 3.86 9.86
N ILE A 81 -12.27 4.11 8.87
CA ILE A 81 -11.83 4.60 7.56
C ILE A 81 -12.34 6.02 7.25
N GLN A 82 -11.50 6.78 6.56
CA GLN A 82 -11.86 7.95 5.77
C GLN A 82 -11.45 7.72 4.33
N ILE A 83 -12.31 8.11 3.40
CA ILE A 83 -12.01 8.09 1.98
C ILE A 83 -12.71 9.23 1.25
N SER A 84 -11.99 9.87 0.32
CA SER A 84 -12.55 10.90 -0.57
C SER A 84 -13.41 10.25 -1.66
N PRO A 85 -14.35 10.97 -2.31
CA PRO A 85 -15.09 10.44 -3.44
C PRO A 85 -14.21 10.29 -4.70
N GLY A 86 -14.61 9.41 -5.62
CA GLY A 86 -13.97 9.24 -6.94
C GLY A 86 -13.78 7.78 -7.36
N THR A 87 -13.30 7.57 -8.60
CA THR A 87 -13.17 6.23 -9.18
C THR A 87 -12.22 5.32 -8.40
N THR A 88 -11.03 5.81 -8.04
CA THR A 88 -10.07 4.99 -7.26
C THR A 88 -10.61 4.63 -5.87
N PRO A 89 -11.19 5.59 -5.12
CA PRO A 89 -11.95 5.29 -3.90
C PRO A 89 -13.02 4.20 -4.03
N GLN A 90 -13.81 4.24 -5.10
CA GLN A 90 -14.87 3.26 -5.33
C GLN A 90 -14.31 1.84 -5.46
N SER A 91 -13.26 1.64 -6.26
CA SER A 91 -12.58 0.33 -6.40
C SER A 91 -12.03 -0.19 -5.06
N ILE A 92 -11.60 0.70 -4.17
CA ILE A 92 -11.11 0.33 -2.84
C ILE A 92 -12.24 -0.12 -1.94
N LEU A 93 -13.33 0.65 -1.87
CA LEU A 93 -14.50 0.27 -1.07
C LEU A 93 -15.06 -1.08 -1.52
N LEU A 94 -15.08 -1.33 -2.83
CA LEU A 94 -15.43 -2.65 -3.36
C LEU A 94 -14.46 -3.74 -2.88
N ALA A 95 -13.14 -3.50 -2.90
CA ALA A 95 -12.13 -4.43 -2.41
C ALA A 95 -12.17 -4.66 -0.88
N LEU A 96 -12.89 -3.82 -0.12
CA LEU A 96 -13.10 -3.99 1.32
C LEU A 96 -14.35 -4.81 1.66
N SER A 97 -15.06 -5.34 0.67
CA SER A 97 -16.31 -6.12 0.85
C SER A 97 -16.18 -7.33 1.76
N ASP A 98 -14.99 -7.89 1.91
CA ASP A 98 -14.73 -9.08 2.74
C ASP A 98 -14.21 -8.74 4.16
N LYS A 99 -14.12 -7.45 4.50
CA LYS A 99 -13.69 -6.99 5.83
C LYS A 99 -14.83 -7.05 6.84
N ASN A 100 -14.46 -7.03 8.12
CA ASN A 100 -15.41 -7.11 9.22
C ASN A 100 -15.24 -5.96 10.21
N ASP A 101 -16.38 -5.48 10.73
CA ASP A 101 -16.47 -4.47 11.77
C ASP A 101 -15.76 -3.15 11.46
N LEU A 102 -15.75 -2.73 10.20
CA LEU A 102 -15.20 -1.43 9.84
C LEU A 102 -16.01 -0.29 10.49
N GLY A 103 -15.32 0.80 10.79
CA GLY A 103 -15.91 2.06 11.23
C GLY A 103 -15.70 3.17 10.21
N VAL A 104 -16.50 4.23 10.28
CA VAL A 104 -16.40 5.40 9.38
C VAL A 104 -16.38 6.70 10.17
N HIS A 105 -15.38 7.52 9.89
CA HIS A 105 -15.28 8.93 10.28
C HIS A 105 -14.67 9.66 9.09
N THR A 106 -15.48 10.30 8.26
CA THR A 106 -15.08 10.78 6.93
C THR A 106 -15.63 12.17 6.64
N GLN A 107 -15.06 12.92 5.70
CA GLN A 107 -15.67 14.19 5.28
C GLN A 107 -16.93 13.94 4.44
N PHE A 108 -16.86 13.01 3.49
CA PHE A 108 -17.93 12.72 2.54
C PHE A 108 -18.45 11.29 2.69
N LEU A 109 -19.77 11.16 2.82
CA LEU A 109 -20.48 9.89 2.76
C LEU A 109 -20.96 9.64 1.33
N THR A 110 -20.71 8.44 0.81
CA THR A 110 -21.00 8.06 -0.58
C THR A 110 -21.87 6.81 -0.67
N ASN A 111 -22.41 6.54 -1.86
CA ASN A 111 -23.21 5.34 -2.16
C ASN A 111 -22.45 4.04 -1.79
N ASP A 112 -21.15 4.01 -2.01
CA ASP A 112 -20.31 2.83 -1.76
C ASP A 112 -20.15 2.55 -0.26
N ILE A 113 -20.06 3.61 0.58
CA ILE A 113 -20.09 3.47 2.04
C ILE A 113 -21.44 2.90 2.49
N MET A 114 -22.55 3.45 1.97
CA MET A 114 -23.89 2.93 2.26
C MET A 114 -24.01 1.44 1.89
N ARG A 115 -23.47 1.03 0.74
CA ARG A 115 -23.45 -0.37 0.32
C ARG A 115 -22.68 -1.26 1.30
N LEU A 116 -21.52 -0.84 1.79
CA LEU A 116 -20.77 -1.61 2.79
C LEU A 116 -21.50 -1.67 4.15
N VAL A 117 -22.28 -0.65 4.50
CA VAL A 117 -23.17 -0.70 5.67
C VAL A 117 -24.27 -1.75 5.47
N SER A 118 -24.93 -1.76 4.30
CA SER A 118 -26.01 -2.74 4.03
C SER A 118 -25.51 -4.19 3.94
N MET A 119 -24.24 -4.39 3.58
CA MET A 119 -23.56 -5.68 3.62
C MET A 119 -23.12 -6.12 5.02
N GLY A 120 -23.20 -5.24 6.04
CA GLY A 120 -22.73 -5.52 7.40
C GLY A 120 -21.22 -5.44 7.58
N VAL A 121 -20.48 -5.01 6.56
CA VAL A 121 -19.02 -4.79 6.60
C VAL A 121 -18.68 -3.62 7.53
N ILE A 122 -19.45 -2.52 7.41
CA ILE A 122 -19.33 -1.35 8.28
C ILE A 122 -20.35 -1.46 9.41
N THR A 123 -19.86 -1.64 10.64
CA THR A 123 -20.69 -1.76 11.85
C THR A 123 -20.48 -0.60 12.82
N ASN A 124 -19.38 0.16 12.68
CA ASN A 124 -18.95 1.21 13.59
C ASN A 124 -18.72 0.76 15.05
N ARG A 125 -18.74 -0.56 15.34
CA ARG A 125 -18.66 -1.10 16.71
C ARG A 125 -17.27 -1.02 17.32
N LYS A 126 -16.23 -1.06 16.49
CA LYS A 126 -14.82 -1.07 16.92
C LYS A 126 -14.10 0.28 16.83
N LYS A 127 -14.84 1.36 16.53
CA LYS A 127 -14.28 2.71 16.32
C LYS A 127 -13.50 3.28 17.52
N GLY A 128 -13.75 2.81 18.75
CA GLY A 128 -13.15 3.35 19.98
C GLY A 128 -13.75 4.70 20.40
N PHE A 129 -14.02 5.58 19.44
CA PHE A 129 -14.70 6.86 19.61
C PHE A 129 -15.92 6.95 18.67
N ASN A 130 -16.99 7.65 19.08
CA ASN A 130 -18.27 7.68 18.33
C ASN A 130 -18.78 6.27 17.95
N VAL A 131 -18.73 5.35 18.92
CA VAL A 131 -19.04 3.92 18.73
C VAL A 131 -20.48 3.74 18.28
N GLY A 132 -20.67 2.90 17.25
CA GLY A 132 -21.97 2.61 16.65
C GLY A 132 -22.51 3.72 15.73
N LYS A 133 -21.79 4.84 15.60
CA LYS A 133 -22.18 5.96 14.74
C LYS A 133 -21.29 6.06 13.51
N LEU A 134 -21.92 6.12 12.34
CA LEU A 134 -21.29 6.57 11.10
C LEU A 134 -21.24 8.10 11.15
N VAL A 135 -20.04 8.67 11.13
CA VAL A 135 -19.84 10.12 11.25
C VAL A 135 -19.34 10.69 9.93
N ALA A 136 -20.02 11.73 9.44
CA ALA A 136 -19.56 12.49 8.29
C ALA A 136 -19.82 14.00 8.43
N SER A 137 -19.39 14.79 7.43
CA SER A 137 -19.68 16.23 7.35
C SER A 137 -20.67 16.57 6.24
N SER A 138 -20.62 15.82 5.14
CA SER A 138 -21.48 16.01 3.98
C SER A 138 -21.72 14.67 3.27
N ALA A 139 -22.70 14.61 2.36
CA ALA A 139 -22.99 13.45 1.51
C ALA A 139 -23.02 13.82 0.02
N ILE A 140 -22.53 12.91 -0.81
CA ILE A 140 -22.58 13.03 -2.28
C ILE A 140 -22.95 11.66 -2.83
N GLY A 141 -24.07 11.55 -3.54
CA GLY A 141 -24.49 10.27 -4.08
C GLY A 141 -25.75 10.29 -4.92
N THR A 142 -26.53 9.23 -4.79
CA THR A 142 -27.82 9.03 -5.45
C THR A 142 -28.98 9.30 -4.49
N ASN A 143 -30.21 9.32 -5.00
CA ASN A 143 -31.42 9.44 -4.18
C ASN A 143 -31.49 8.33 -3.10
N ASN A 144 -31.08 7.11 -3.41
CA ASN A 144 -31.04 6.01 -2.42
C ASN A 144 -30.14 6.36 -1.23
N LEU A 145 -29.03 7.08 -1.46
CA LEU A 145 -28.19 7.53 -0.38
C LEU A 145 -28.89 8.58 0.47
N TYR A 146 -29.55 9.56 -0.16
CA TYR A 146 -30.24 10.61 0.57
C TYR A 146 -31.41 10.07 1.40
N GLU A 147 -32.17 9.12 0.86
CA GLU A 147 -33.20 8.38 1.61
C GLU A 147 -32.61 7.59 2.78
N PHE A 148 -31.46 6.94 2.59
CA PHE A 148 -30.77 6.20 3.66
C PHE A 148 -30.32 7.09 4.84
N LEU A 149 -30.06 8.38 4.58
CA LEU A 149 -29.64 9.35 5.59
C LEU A 149 -30.81 9.92 6.41
N ASP A 150 -32.01 9.93 5.83
CA ASP A 150 -33.17 10.58 6.43
C ASP A 150 -33.58 9.92 7.76
N ASP A 151 -33.55 10.71 8.84
CA ASP A 151 -33.89 10.31 10.20
C ASP A 151 -33.20 9.02 10.72
N ASN A 152 -32.03 8.69 10.17
CA ASN A 152 -31.31 7.47 10.54
C ASN A 152 -30.50 7.66 11.85
N PRO A 153 -30.85 6.98 12.96
CA PRO A 153 -30.20 7.15 14.26
C PRO A 153 -28.75 6.65 14.29
N SER A 154 -28.32 5.85 13.31
CA SER A 154 -26.95 5.35 13.23
C SER A 154 -25.97 6.31 12.56
N ILE A 155 -26.46 7.42 11.99
CA ILE A 155 -25.67 8.37 11.20
C ILE A 155 -25.74 9.75 11.85
N GLU A 156 -24.59 10.42 11.94
CA GLU A 156 -24.52 11.79 12.43
C GLU A 156 -23.63 12.63 11.55
N PHE A 157 -24.14 13.80 11.15
CA PHE A 157 -23.35 14.82 10.48
C PHE A 157 -22.87 15.86 11.50
N HIS A 158 -21.61 16.23 11.38
CA HIS A 158 -20.94 17.21 12.23
C HIS A 158 -20.19 18.23 11.37
N PRO A 159 -19.97 19.46 11.84
CA PRO A 159 -19.25 20.47 11.07
C PRO A 159 -17.78 20.09 10.85
N SER A 160 -17.15 20.76 9.88
CA SER A 160 -15.78 20.46 9.48
C SER A 160 -14.76 20.69 10.60
N ASP A 161 -15.01 21.65 11.49
CA ASP A 161 -14.17 21.92 12.68
C ASP A 161 -14.11 20.73 13.66
N TYR A 162 -15.04 19.79 13.58
CA TYR A 162 -15.06 18.55 14.36
C TYR A 162 -14.56 17.37 13.54
N VAL A 163 -15.10 17.20 12.32
CA VAL A 163 -14.80 16.04 11.48
C VAL A 163 -13.35 16.03 11.03
N ASN A 164 -12.80 17.22 10.75
CA ASN A 164 -11.44 17.40 10.27
C ASN A 164 -10.46 17.80 11.37
N ASP A 165 -10.85 17.80 12.66
CA ASP A 165 -9.87 18.05 13.72
C ASP A 165 -8.94 16.82 13.88
N PRO A 166 -7.61 16.94 13.66
CA PRO A 166 -6.68 15.81 13.82
C PRO A 166 -6.72 15.20 15.23
N GLY A 167 -7.01 16.00 16.26
CA GLY A 167 -7.20 15.56 17.64
C GLY A 167 -8.48 14.75 17.84
N ILE A 168 -9.52 14.97 17.03
CA ILE A 168 -10.73 14.12 17.00
C ILE A 168 -10.48 12.86 16.17
N ILE A 169 -9.87 13.01 15.00
CA ILE A 169 -9.56 11.91 14.09
C ILE A 169 -8.69 10.86 14.78
N SER A 170 -7.65 11.29 15.50
CA SER A 170 -6.68 10.40 16.17
C SER A 170 -7.27 9.54 17.29
N ARG A 171 -8.44 9.89 17.83
CA ARG A 171 -9.14 9.12 18.88
C ARG A 171 -9.80 7.86 18.37
N HIS A 172 -9.94 7.71 17.06
CA HIS A 172 -10.51 6.51 16.46
C HIS A 172 -9.46 5.40 16.39
N ASN A 173 -9.88 4.16 16.66
CA ASN A 173 -8.99 3.01 16.59
C ASN A 173 -8.58 2.71 15.15
N LYS A 174 -7.27 2.47 14.94
CA LYS A 174 -6.68 2.09 13.65
C LYS A 174 -7.22 2.96 12.51
N MET A 175 -7.18 4.28 12.71
CA MET A 175 -7.74 5.23 11.75
C MET A 175 -6.95 5.15 10.45
N VAL A 176 -7.63 4.85 9.34
CA VAL A 176 -7.03 4.76 8.01
C VAL A 176 -7.58 5.89 7.14
N SER A 177 -6.72 6.83 6.77
CA SER A 177 -7.06 7.89 5.82
C SER A 177 -6.57 7.52 4.43
N MET A 178 -7.45 7.58 3.43
CA MET A 178 -7.15 7.24 2.05
C MET A 178 -7.40 8.45 1.14
N ASN A 179 -6.33 8.99 0.55
CA ASN A 179 -6.38 10.20 -0.27
C ASN A 179 -5.71 10.00 -1.63
N VAL A 180 -6.27 10.60 -2.68
CA VAL A 180 -5.72 10.51 -4.05
C VAL A 180 -4.78 11.70 -4.29
N ALA A 181 -3.54 11.41 -4.68
CA ALA A 181 -2.59 12.41 -5.15
C ALA A 181 -2.80 12.71 -6.63
N MET A 182 -2.51 13.93 -7.04
CA MET A 182 -2.41 14.30 -8.46
C MET A 182 -1.05 13.90 -9.01
N THR A 183 0.03 14.31 -8.35
CA THR A 183 1.41 14.03 -8.75
C THR A 183 2.25 13.94 -7.49
N MET A 184 3.27 13.09 -7.48
CA MET A 184 4.23 13.03 -6.38
C MET A 184 5.67 13.11 -6.89
N ASP A 185 6.55 13.74 -6.13
CA ASP A 185 7.98 13.64 -6.43
C ASP A 185 8.67 12.45 -5.77
N LEU A 186 9.91 12.17 -6.21
CA LEU A 186 10.75 11.10 -5.66
C LEU A 186 11.08 11.28 -4.17
N THR A 187 11.01 12.51 -3.65
CA THR A 187 11.19 12.75 -2.23
C THR A 187 9.93 12.47 -1.42
N GLY A 188 8.79 12.25 -2.07
CA GLY A 188 7.49 11.99 -1.46
C GLY A 188 6.66 13.24 -1.19
N GLN A 189 6.93 14.39 -1.80
CA GLN A 189 6.01 15.53 -1.73
C GLN A 189 4.77 15.23 -2.58
N VAL A 190 3.59 15.64 -2.10
CA VAL A 190 2.32 15.42 -2.80
C VAL A 190 1.81 16.74 -3.33
N ALA A 191 1.61 16.78 -4.64
CA ALA A 191 0.68 17.69 -5.26
C ALA A 191 -0.70 17.01 -5.32
N ALA A 192 -1.70 17.67 -4.75
CA ALA A 192 -3.08 17.28 -4.89
C ALA A 192 -3.85 18.44 -5.52
N ASP A 193 -4.78 18.10 -6.41
CA ASP A 193 -5.99 18.89 -6.61
C ASP A 193 -5.75 20.39 -6.93
N ALA A 194 -4.84 20.69 -7.85
CA ALA A 194 -4.77 21.98 -8.54
C ALA A 194 -4.21 21.77 -9.95
N LEU A 195 -5.07 21.85 -10.97
CA LEU A 195 -4.61 21.93 -12.36
C LEU A 195 -4.44 23.40 -12.75
N SER A 196 -3.48 23.68 -13.63
CA SER A 196 -3.12 25.04 -14.06
C SER A 196 -4.24 25.81 -14.77
N TYR A 197 -5.35 25.15 -15.13
CA TYR A 197 -6.51 25.77 -15.77
C TYR A 197 -7.76 25.85 -14.89
N ASN A 198 -7.82 25.12 -13.77
CA ASN A 198 -8.99 25.16 -12.92
C ASN A 198 -8.83 26.06 -11.70
N TYR A 199 -7.67 26.27 -11.07
CA TYR A 199 -7.48 27.10 -9.84
C TYR A 199 -8.47 26.85 -8.66
N PHE A 200 -9.52 26.03 -8.88
CA PHE A 200 -10.65 25.75 -8.03
C PHE A 200 -10.50 24.34 -7.52
N SER A 201 -9.48 24.18 -6.69
CA SER A 201 -9.44 23.17 -5.66
C SER A 201 -8.37 23.62 -4.66
N GLY A 202 -8.84 23.89 -3.44
CA GLY A 202 -8.04 24.46 -2.36
C GLY A 202 -7.44 23.38 -1.46
N VAL A 203 -6.81 23.81 -0.38
CA VAL A 203 -6.39 22.92 0.72
C VAL A 203 -7.62 22.17 1.23
N THR A 204 -7.76 20.91 0.84
CA THR A 204 -8.83 20.02 1.30
C THR A 204 -8.50 19.50 2.70
N GLY A 205 -9.46 18.79 3.32
CA GLY A 205 -9.24 18.06 4.58
C GLY A 205 -8.17 16.96 4.54
N MET A 206 -7.50 16.77 3.40
CA MET A 206 -6.50 15.73 3.19
C MET A 206 -5.42 15.76 4.28
N LEU A 207 -4.81 16.92 4.54
CA LEU A 207 -3.71 17.02 5.50
C LEU A 207 -4.17 16.75 6.94
N ASP A 208 -5.40 17.12 7.26
CA ASP A 208 -5.99 16.89 8.58
C ASP A 208 -6.14 15.40 8.87
N PHE A 209 -6.71 14.66 7.91
CA PHE A 209 -6.88 13.20 8.01
C PHE A 209 -5.54 12.46 8.00
N ILE A 210 -4.55 12.93 7.24
CA ILE A 210 -3.19 12.37 7.24
C ILE A 210 -2.55 12.49 8.62
N ARG A 211 -2.64 13.67 9.25
CA ARG A 211 -2.06 13.91 10.57
C ARG A 211 -2.82 13.19 11.67
N GLY A 212 -4.15 13.22 11.61
CA GLY A 212 -5.01 12.52 12.56
C GLY A 212 -4.85 11.00 12.51
N SER A 213 -4.76 10.41 11.31
CA SER A 213 -4.53 8.96 11.17
C SER A 213 -3.13 8.56 11.64
N SER A 214 -2.11 9.37 11.37
CA SER A 214 -0.74 9.11 11.84
C SER A 214 -0.59 9.20 13.36
N GLN A 215 -1.49 9.92 14.04
CA GLN A 215 -1.54 10.04 15.51
C GLN A 215 -2.44 8.98 16.18
N SER A 216 -3.25 8.27 15.40
CA SER A 216 -4.10 7.17 15.88
C SER A 216 -3.27 5.90 16.14
N GLU A 217 -3.56 5.19 17.23
CA GLU A 217 -2.92 3.91 17.51
C GLU A 217 -3.25 2.87 16.42
N GLY A 218 -2.21 2.33 15.78
CA GLY A 218 -2.35 1.45 14.62
C GLY A 218 -2.91 2.13 13.37
N GLY A 219 -2.96 3.47 13.37
CA GLY A 219 -3.46 4.27 12.25
C GLY A 219 -2.51 4.29 11.06
N LYS A 220 -3.09 4.50 9.87
CA LYS A 220 -2.37 4.45 8.59
C LYS A 220 -2.84 5.59 7.68
N SER A 221 -1.90 6.41 7.21
CA SER A 221 -2.11 7.39 6.16
C SER A 221 -1.68 6.82 4.81
N ILE A 222 -2.63 6.66 3.89
CA ILE A 222 -2.42 6.06 2.57
C ILE A 222 -2.69 7.11 1.48
N ILE A 223 -1.64 7.42 0.72
CA ILE A 223 -1.71 8.23 -0.50
C ILE A 223 -1.76 7.29 -1.71
N MET A 224 -2.71 7.55 -2.61
CA MET A 224 -2.96 6.76 -3.80
C MET A 224 -2.56 7.56 -5.03
N LEU A 225 -1.90 6.91 -5.97
CA LEU A 225 -1.47 7.54 -7.20
C LEU A 225 -1.52 6.53 -8.34
N ILE A 226 -2.34 6.79 -9.35
CA ILE A 226 -2.18 6.08 -10.63
C ILE A 226 -0.85 6.56 -11.22
N SER A 227 0.02 5.63 -11.61
CA SER A 227 1.42 5.95 -11.90
C SER A 227 1.64 6.78 -13.18
N THR A 228 0.66 6.83 -14.07
CA THR A 228 0.69 7.57 -15.34
C THR A 228 -0.55 8.45 -15.57
N THR A 229 -0.45 9.37 -16.54
CA THR A 229 -1.61 10.08 -17.10
C THR A 229 -2.57 9.12 -17.80
N ILE A 230 -3.81 9.56 -18.04
CA ILE A 230 -4.86 8.72 -18.66
C ILE A 230 -4.42 8.15 -20.02
N ASP A 231 -3.60 8.88 -20.79
CA ASP A 231 -3.05 8.43 -22.07
C ASP A 231 -1.80 7.54 -21.94
N GLY A 232 -1.32 7.27 -20.72
CA GLY A 232 -0.13 6.49 -20.42
C GLY A 232 1.20 7.16 -20.79
N LYS A 233 1.18 8.38 -21.35
CA LYS A 233 2.36 9.00 -21.98
C LYS A 233 3.27 9.74 -21.01
N LYS A 234 2.79 10.08 -19.82
CA LYS A 234 3.58 10.80 -18.81
C LYS A 234 3.46 10.10 -17.46
N SER A 235 4.57 10.04 -16.72
CA SER A 235 4.53 9.61 -15.32
C SER A 235 3.90 10.69 -14.43
N ARG A 236 3.17 10.23 -13.42
CA ARG A 236 2.69 11.06 -12.30
C ARG A 236 3.60 10.98 -11.07
N ILE A 237 4.62 10.13 -11.13
CA ILE A 237 5.78 10.21 -10.23
C ILE A 237 6.87 10.98 -10.98
N VAL A 238 7.32 12.10 -10.44
CA VAL A 238 8.26 13.01 -11.10
C VAL A 238 9.55 13.17 -10.28
N PRO A 239 10.67 13.61 -10.88
CA PRO A 239 11.91 13.82 -10.12
C PRO A 239 11.75 14.85 -8.99
N MET A 240 11.11 15.98 -9.28
CA MET A 240 10.86 17.09 -8.35
C MET A 240 9.62 17.88 -8.76
N LEU A 241 8.82 18.34 -7.81
CA LEU A 241 7.72 19.28 -8.06
C LEU A 241 8.28 20.71 -8.20
N HIS A 242 7.91 21.42 -9.27
CA HIS A 242 8.37 22.79 -9.56
C HIS A 242 7.21 23.80 -9.58
N ASP A 243 6.29 23.64 -10.53
CA ASP A 243 5.19 24.59 -10.78
C ASP A 243 3.84 24.08 -10.24
N THR A 244 3.88 23.39 -9.10
CA THR A 244 2.67 22.81 -8.50
C THR A 244 2.70 22.99 -7.00
N ALA A 245 1.56 23.41 -6.44
CA ALA A 245 1.41 23.58 -5.01
C ALA A 245 1.60 22.24 -4.30
N ILE A 246 2.48 22.22 -3.30
CA ILE A 246 2.67 21.07 -2.42
C ILE A 246 1.57 21.12 -1.37
N VAL A 247 0.68 20.13 -1.38
CA VAL A 247 -0.44 20.02 -0.45
C VAL A 247 -0.05 19.17 0.76
N VAL A 248 0.66 18.07 0.53
CA VAL A 248 1.20 17.24 1.63
C VAL A 248 2.72 17.33 1.59
N PRO A 249 3.33 17.96 2.61
CA PRO A 249 4.77 17.97 2.76
C PRO A 249 5.31 16.56 2.90
N ARG A 250 6.50 16.33 2.37
CA ARG A 250 7.13 15.00 2.38
C ARG A 250 7.19 14.37 3.78
N GLY A 251 7.32 15.17 4.83
CA GLY A 251 7.40 14.70 6.23
C GLY A 251 6.10 14.08 6.76
N ASP A 252 4.94 14.45 6.20
CA ASP A 252 3.63 13.94 6.59
C ASP A 252 3.23 12.66 5.82
N VAL A 253 4.03 12.22 4.82
CA VAL A 253 3.70 11.05 3.99
C VAL A 253 4.17 9.74 4.61
N GLN A 254 3.23 8.82 4.82
CA GLN A 254 3.45 7.47 5.33
C GLN A 254 3.41 6.42 4.21
N TYR A 255 2.23 5.99 3.76
CA TYR A 255 2.11 4.99 2.69
C TYR A 255 1.81 5.62 1.33
N VAL A 256 2.43 5.09 0.28
CA VAL A 256 2.12 5.43 -1.12
C VAL A 256 1.81 4.16 -1.88
N VAL A 257 0.70 4.16 -2.61
CA VAL A 257 0.22 3.00 -3.38
C VAL A 257 -0.07 3.40 -4.82
N THR A 258 0.51 2.65 -5.74
CA THR A 258 0.16 2.65 -7.17
C THR A 258 -0.31 1.26 -7.59
N GLU A 259 -0.73 1.13 -8.84
CA GLU A 259 -1.05 -0.16 -9.45
C GLU A 259 0.13 -1.15 -9.51
N TYR A 260 1.36 -0.67 -9.31
CA TYR A 260 2.58 -1.49 -9.31
C TYR A 260 3.07 -1.89 -7.91
N GLY A 261 2.47 -1.35 -6.85
CA GLY A 261 2.79 -1.75 -5.49
C GLY A 261 2.54 -0.66 -4.45
N ALA A 262 2.83 -1.04 -3.20
CA ALA A 262 2.77 -0.17 -2.04
C ALA A 262 4.16 -0.02 -1.40
N VAL A 263 4.46 1.18 -0.91
CA VAL A 263 5.67 1.49 -0.12
C VAL A 263 5.32 2.31 1.10
N ASN A 264 6.13 2.16 2.15
CA ASN A 264 6.10 3.00 3.33
C ASN A 264 7.31 3.96 3.27
N LEU A 265 7.05 5.27 3.29
CA LEU A 265 8.03 6.34 3.25
C LEU A 265 8.35 6.93 4.62
N PHE A 266 7.65 6.52 5.68
CA PHE A 266 7.90 7.00 7.03
C PHE A 266 9.26 6.51 7.55
N GLY A 267 10.02 7.42 8.15
CA GLY A 267 11.37 7.14 8.68
C GLY A 267 12.45 6.89 7.62
N LYS A 268 12.12 6.95 6.31
CA LYS A 268 13.08 6.74 5.23
C LYS A 268 13.87 8.01 4.90
N SER A 269 15.15 7.84 4.60
CA SER A 269 16.01 8.87 3.99
C SER A 269 15.54 9.24 2.58
N LEU A 270 16.02 10.37 2.05
CA LEU A 270 15.68 10.81 0.69
C LEU A 270 16.09 9.78 -0.38
N GLN A 271 17.23 9.11 -0.19
CA GLN A 271 17.70 8.04 -1.06
C GLN A 271 16.74 6.84 -1.05
N GLU A 272 16.36 6.38 0.15
CA GLU A 272 15.43 5.25 0.30
C GLU A 272 14.03 5.59 -0.22
N ARG A 273 13.59 6.85 -0.10
CA ARG A 273 12.34 7.35 -0.65
C ARG A 273 12.36 7.36 -2.17
N ALA A 274 13.42 7.90 -2.78
CA ALA A 274 13.56 7.91 -4.24
C ALA A 274 13.51 6.48 -4.82
N MET A 275 14.25 5.54 -4.24
CA MET A 275 14.18 4.12 -4.65
C MET A 275 12.80 3.51 -4.44
N ALA A 276 12.14 3.82 -3.32
CA ALA A 276 10.79 3.34 -3.04
C ALA A 276 9.80 3.83 -4.09
N MET A 277 9.80 5.14 -4.37
CA MET A 277 8.92 5.77 -5.35
C MET A 277 9.16 5.20 -6.76
N ILE A 278 10.43 5.09 -7.20
CA ILE A 278 10.77 4.49 -8.51
C ILE A 278 10.26 3.05 -8.60
N SER A 279 10.35 2.27 -7.52
CA SER A 279 9.92 0.86 -7.53
C SER A 279 8.41 0.66 -7.75
N ILE A 280 7.60 1.68 -7.47
CA ILE A 280 6.15 1.69 -7.70
C ILE A 280 5.74 2.60 -8.87
N SER A 281 6.70 3.17 -9.61
CA SER A 281 6.43 3.84 -10.88
C SER A 281 6.11 2.84 -12.00
N HIS A 282 5.44 3.32 -13.04
CA HIS A 282 5.25 2.57 -14.28
C HIS A 282 6.60 2.15 -14.87
N PRO A 283 6.77 0.88 -15.30
CA PRO A 283 8.04 0.34 -15.78
C PRO A 283 8.75 1.23 -16.81
N ASP A 284 8.01 1.76 -17.79
CA ASP A 284 8.55 2.59 -18.88
C ASP A 284 9.25 3.88 -18.42
N PHE A 285 8.96 4.38 -17.22
CA PHE A 285 9.53 5.63 -16.72
C PHE A 285 10.57 5.42 -15.61
N ARG A 286 10.83 4.18 -15.17
CA ARG A 286 11.73 3.90 -14.05
C ARG A 286 13.18 4.30 -14.35
N ASP A 287 13.64 4.03 -15.57
CA ASP A 287 15.00 4.37 -16.02
C ASP A 287 15.21 5.88 -16.07
N GLU A 288 14.26 6.61 -16.65
CA GLU A 288 14.27 8.07 -16.70
C GLU A 288 14.29 8.67 -15.28
N LEU A 289 13.42 8.17 -14.39
CA LEU A 289 13.34 8.64 -13.02
C LEU A 289 14.63 8.37 -12.24
N LEU A 290 15.27 7.21 -12.43
CA LEU A 290 16.55 6.93 -11.79
C LEU A 290 17.66 7.84 -12.32
N PHE A 291 17.72 8.03 -13.63
CA PHE A 291 18.69 8.91 -14.26
C PHE A 291 18.58 10.34 -13.71
N GLU A 292 17.36 10.89 -13.69
CA GLU A 292 17.12 12.22 -13.14
C GLU A 292 17.39 12.27 -11.63
N ALA A 293 17.05 11.23 -10.86
CA ALA A 293 17.37 11.16 -9.42
C ALA A 293 18.88 11.23 -9.13
N LYS A 294 19.71 10.58 -9.96
CA LYS A 294 21.17 10.70 -9.86
C LYS A 294 21.65 12.09 -10.20
N LYS A 295 21.16 12.63 -11.33
CA LYS A 295 21.52 13.95 -11.84
C LYS A 295 21.23 15.07 -10.84
N ILE A 296 20.14 14.98 -10.09
CA ILE A 296 19.80 15.94 -9.03
C ILE A 296 20.43 15.62 -7.66
N GLY A 297 21.28 14.59 -7.58
CA GLY A 297 21.99 14.21 -6.35
C GLY A 297 21.14 13.49 -5.30
N LEU A 298 19.92 13.04 -5.64
CA LEU A 298 19.12 12.21 -4.73
C LEU A 298 19.68 10.80 -4.59
N LEU A 299 20.34 10.26 -5.62
CA LEU A 299 21.01 8.95 -5.62
C LEU A 299 22.49 9.09 -6.00
N GLY A 300 23.35 8.24 -5.45
CA GLY A 300 24.79 8.22 -5.81
C GLY A 300 25.03 7.66 -7.22
N GLU A 301 26.07 8.16 -7.89
CA GLU A 301 26.43 7.80 -9.28
C GLU A 301 26.70 6.30 -9.46
N GLU A 302 27.34 5.68 -8.45
CA GLU A 302 27.74 4.27 -8.35
C GLU A 302 26.55 3.30 -8.54
N ARG A 303 25.31 3.71 -8.20
CA ARG A 303 24.13 2.81 -8.23
C ARG A 303 23.61 2.57 -9.64
N THR A 304 24.16 1.62 -10.40
CA THR A 304 23.61 1.25 -11.71
C THR A 304 22.35 0.38 -11.56
N LEU A 305 21.27 0.70 -12.27
CA LEU A 305 20.11 -0.20 -12.49
C LEU A 305 20.51 -1.29 -13.51
N SER A 306 21.66 -1.94 -13.33
CA SER A 306 22.07 -2.96 -14.30
C SER A 306 21.04 -4.11 -14.26
N GLU A 307 20.34 -4.25 -15.40
CA GLU A 307 19.42 -5.33 -15.79
C GLU A 307 18.14 -5.57 -14.94
N SER A 308 17.78 -4.67 -14.03
CA SER A 308 16.71 -4.87 -13.01
C SER A 308 15.29 -4.42 -13.40
N VAL A 309 15.04 -3.96 -14.63
CA VAL A 309 13.88 -3.04 -14.87
C VAL A 309 12.73 -3.63 -15.68
N ARG A 310 12.87 -4.82 -16.27
CA ARG A 310 11.74 -5.47 -16.99
C ARG A 310 10.92 -6.44 -16.15
N GLY A 311 11.37 -6.74 -14.93
CA GLY A 311 10.60 -7.54 -14.00
C GLY A 311 9.42 -6.74 -13.44
N ILE A 312 8.20 -6.98 -13.94
CA ILE A 312 6.98 -6.59 -13.21
C ILE A 312 7.02 -7.32 -11.87
N TYR A 313 6.85 -6.59 -10.76
CA TYR A 313 6.85 -7.18 -9.42
C TYR A 313 5.82 -8.32 -9.35
N PRO A 314 6.22 -9.58 -9.11
CA PRO A 314 5.31 -10.71 -9.24
C PRO A 314 4.46 -10.84 -7.98
N ILE A 315 3.42 -10.01 -7.89
CA ILE A 315 2.51 -9.91 -6.74
C ILE A 315 1.88 -11.25 -6.35
N LYS A 316 1.74 -12.16 -7.32
CA LYS A 316 1.23 -13.53 -7.13
C LYS A 316 2.10 -14.39 -6.21
N LEU A 317 3.39 -14.05 -6.05
CA LEU A 317 4.30 -14.75 -5.15
C LEU A 317 4.15 -14.27 -3.69
N GLU A 318 3.52 -13.10 -3.47
CA GLU A 318 3.25 -12.61 -2.12
C GLU A 318 2.23 -13.49 -1.39
N GLU A 319 2.55 -13.84 -0.15
CA GLU A 319 1.68 -14.65 0.69
C GLU A 319 1.97 -14.36 2.16
N THR A 320 0.93 -14.09 2.95
CA THR A 320 1.05 -14.01 4.42
C THR A 320 0.53 -15.29 5.04
N ARG A 321 1.30 -15.89 5.95
CA ARG A 321 0.91 -17.08 6.72
C ARG A 321 1.24 -16.91 8.18
N GLU A 322 0.44 -17.52 9.03
CA GLU A 322 0.77 -17.69 10.44
C GLU A 322 1.70 -18.91 10.62
N ILE A 323 2.84 -18.70 11.27
CA ILE A 323 3.83 -19.73 11.60
C ILE A 323 4.23 -19.55 13.06
N ASP A 324 3.94 -20.55 13.90
CA ASP A 324 4.16 -20.52 15.35
C ASP A 324 3.55 -19.30 16.07
N GLY A 325 2.39 -18.82 15.60
CA GLY A 325 1.68 -17.67 16.18
C GLY A 325 2.11 -16.31 15.64
N ASP A 326 3.14 -16.26 14.79
CA ASP A 326 3.60 -15.03 14.14
C ASP A 326 3.10 -14.94 12.70
N LEU A 327 2.64 -13.76 12.28
CA LEU A 327 2.30 -13.47 10.88
C LEU A 327 3.58 -13.20 10.08
N ILE A 328 3.86 -14.07 9.10
CA ILE A 328 5.01 -13.97 8.21
C ILE A 328 4.53 -13.67 6.79
N THR A 329 5.02 -12.58 6.22
CA THR A 329 4.80 -12.24 4.80
C THR A 329 5.99 -12.73 3.98
N ILE A 330 5.73 -13.67 3.07
CA ILE A 330 6.67 -14.15 2.06
C ILE A 330 6.42 -13.36 0.79
N ARG A 331 7.45 -12.71 0.23
CA ARG A 331 7.31 -11.89 -0.97
C ARG A 331 8.64 -11.73 -1.73
N PRO A 332 8.60 -11.42 -3.04
CA PRO A 332 9.80 -11.00 -3.76
C PRO A 332 10.48 -9.79 -3.10
N ALA A 333 11.82 -9.78 -3.13
CA ALA A 333 12.62 -8.66 -2.70
C ALA A 333 12.31 -7.42 -3.55
N LYS A 334 12.31 -6.26 -2.91
CA LYS A 334 12.15 -4.95 -3.56
C LYS A 334 13.51 -4.24 -3.51
N PRO A 335 13.78 -3.27 -4.41
CA PRO A 335 15.03 -2.50 -4.37
C PRO A 335 15.30 -1.82 -3.01
N VAL A 336 14.24 -1.55 -2.23
CA VAL A 336 14.31 -0.93 -0.90
C VAL A 336 14.65 -1.91 0.25
N ASP A 337 14.82 -3.21 -0.04
CA ASP A 337 15.12 -4.22 0.97
C ASP A 337 16.62 -4.37 1.27
N GLU A 338 17.49 -3.67 0.53
CA GLU A 338 18.95 -3.71 0.66
C GLU A 338 19.40 -3.73 2.13
N ARG A 339 18.96 -2.74 2.91
CA ARG A 339 19.33 -2.63 4.32
C ARG A 339 18.81 -3.79 5.16
N ARG A 340 17.58 -4.26 4.93
CA ARG A 340 16.97 -5.35 5.72
C ARG A 340 17.63 -6.70 5.44
N ILE A 341 18.00 -6.94 4.19
CA ILE A 341 18.76 -8.12 3.77
C ILE A 341 20.16 -8.07 4.39
N GLN A 342 20.79 -6.90 4.36
CA GLN A 342 22.10 -6.70 5.01
C GLN A 342 22.04 -6.96 6.52
N GLU A 343 21.03 -6.42 7.21
CA GLU A 343 20.76 -6.66 8.63
C GLU A 343 20.47 -8.15 8.92
N HIS A 344 19.78 -8.86 8.03
CA HIS A 344 19.56 -10.29 8.16
C HIS A 344 20.89 -11.07 8.18
N PHE A 345 21.81 -10.77 7.25
CA PHE A 345 23.11 -11.45 7.19
C PHE A 345 24.07 -11.04 8.30
N TYR A 346 24.07 -9.78 8.76
CA TYR A 346 24.91 -9.36 9.88
C TYR A 346 24.57 -10.06 11.21
N ASN A 347 23.33 -10.51 11.36
CA ASN A 347 22.86 -11.20 12.56
C ASN A 347 23.08 -12.73 12.50
N GLN A 348 23.83 -13.25 11.51
CA GLN A 348 24.16 -14.68 11.40
C GLN A 348 25.58 -15.00 11.88
N ASP A 349 25.77 -16.24 12.38
CA ASP A 349 27.08 -16.76 12.73
C ASP A 349 27.99 -16.82 11.49
N LYS A 350 29.26 -16.41 11.65
CA LYS A 350 30.23 -16.30 10.55
C LYS A 350 30.49 -17.62 9.82
N ASP A 351 30.35 -18.74 10.51
CA ASP A 351 30.51 -20.09 9.95
C ASP A 351 29.37 -20.46 8.98
N ASP A 352 28.17 -19.93 9.22
CA ASP A 352 26.99 -20.14 8.39
C ASP A 352 27.12 -19.36 7.06
N ILE A 353 27.71 -18.16 7.12
CA ILE A 353 28.05 -17.34 5.94
C ILE A 353 29.15 -18.02 5.10
N TYR A 354 30.19 -18.55 5.75
CA TYR A 354 31.33 -19.19 5.07
C TYR A 354 30.94 -20.45 4.30
N SER A 355 30.04 -21.27 4.86
CA SER A 355 29.56 -22.49 4.21
C SER A 355 28.71 -22.26 2.95
N ARG A 356 28.25 -21.02 2.71
CA ARG A 356 27.32 -20.64 1.64
C ARG A 356 28.00 -19.92 0.48
N PHE A 357 29.04 -19.13 0.74
CA PHE A 357 29.69 -18.31 -0.30
C PHE A 357 31.14 -18.74 -0.64
N PHE A 358 31.63 -19.83 -0.04
CA PHE A 358 32.97 -20.39 -0.28
C PHE A 358 34.15 -19.39 -0.20
N ARG A 359 33.99 -18.27 0.55
CA ARG A 359 35.05 -17.31 0.93
C ARG A 359 34.84 -16.77 2.35
N ALA A 360 35.94 -16.45 3.05
CA ALA A 360 35.91 -15.67 4.30
C ALA A 360 35.51 -14.23 4.03
N LYS A 361 34.20 -13.95 3.92
CA LYS A 361 33.70 -12.57 3.87
C LYS A 361 33.57 -12.02 5.29
N THR A 362 34.58 -11.29 5.74
CA THR A 362 34.58 -10.60 7.04
C THR A 362 33.92 -9.21 6.98
N ARG A 363 33.58 -8.71 5.79
CA ARG A 363 32.80 -7.49 5.53
C ARG A 363 32.03 -7.62 4.22
N PHE A 364 30.73 -7.31 4.23
CA PHE A 364 29.99 -7.00 3.01
C PHE A 364 30.30 -5.55 2.63
N VAL A 365 31.36 -5.36 1.84
CA VAL A 365 31.57 -4.10 1.12
C VAL A 365 30.49 -4.00 0.05
N ARG A 366 29.92 -2.80 -0.15
CA ARG A 366 28.78 -2.52 -1.03
C ARG A 366 28.89 -3.19 -2.42
N ASP A 367 30.09 -3.36 -2.94
CA ASP A 367 30.38 -3.90 -4.28
C ASP A 367 29.96 -5.38 -4.47
N ASP A 368 29.91 -6.19 -3.39
CA ASP A 368 29.49 -7.60 -3.46
C ASP A 368 27.96 -7.79 -3.41
N LEU A 369 27.23 -6.74 -3.04
CA LEU A 369 25.77 -6.71 -3.06
C LEU A 369 25.25 -6.31 -4.46
N GLU A 370 26.07 -5.64 -5.29
CA GLU A 370 25.66 -5.18 -6.62
C GLU A 370 25.16 -6.31 -7.53
N GLY A 371 25.65 -7.54 -7.34
CA GLY A 371 25.18 -8.72 -8.08
C GLY A 371 23.88 -9.36 -7.57
N MET A 372 23.47 -9.11 -6.31
CA MET A 372 22.20 -9.62 -5.73
C MET A 372 21.00 -8.70 -6.03
N PHE A 373 21.25 -7.51 -6.59
CA PHE A 373 20.24 -6.46 -6.74
C PHE A 373 19.90 -6.14 -8.20
N GLN A 374 20.34 -6.98 -9.14
CA GLN A 374 19.78 -7.02 -10.48
C GLN A 374 18.44 -7.75 -10.43
N ILE A 375 17.39 -7.11 -9.91
CA ILE A 375 16.06 -7.73 -9.74
C ILE A 375 15.37 -7.92 -11.10
N ASP A 376 15.85 -8.88 -11.87
CA ASP A 376 15.16 -9.50 -12.99
C ASP A 376 14.36 -10.68 -12.40
N TYR A 377 13.10 -10.47 -11.96
CA TYR A 377 12.26 -11.54 -11.37
C TYR A 377 12.07 -12.80 -12.24
N ILE A 378 12.63 -12.81 -13.46
CA ILE A 378 12.70 -13.95 -14.37
C ILE A 378 14.06 -14.66 -14.22
N LYS A 379 15.18 -13.95 -14.36
CA LYS A 379 16.54 -14.56 -14.33
C LYS A 379 17.19 -14.61 -12.95
N ASP A 380 16.80 -13.70 -12.05
CA ASP A 380 17.26 -13.57 -10.67
C ASP A 380 16.06 -13.22 -9.76
N LEU A 381 15.61 -14.21 -8.99
CA LEU A 381 14.50 -14.02 -8.07
C LEU A 381 14.95 -14.24 -6.64
N THR A 382 14.96 -13.16 -5.86
CA THR A 382 15.05 -13.24 -4.40
C THR A 382 13.67 -13.15 -3.76
N LEU A 383 13.33 -14.14 -2.91
CA LEU A 383 12.16 -14.15 -2.03
C LEU A 383 12.60 -13.91 -0.58
N LEU A 384 11.86 -13.06 0.12
CA LEU A 384 12.05 -12.72 1.52
C LEU A 384 10.89 -13.26 2.35
N ALA A 385 11.17 -13.81 3.53
CA ALA A 385 10.20 -13.99 4.60
C ALA A 385 10.39 -12.86 5.62
N VAL A 386 9.33 -12.09 5.86
CA VAL A 386 9.35 -10.86 6.65
C VAL A 386 8.35 -10.95 7.79
N VAL A 387 8.78 -10.62 9.00
CA VAL A 387 7.93 -10.55 10.21
C VAL A 387 7.77 -9.10 10.64
N GLY A 388 6.58 -8.74 11.12
CA GLY A 388 6.24 -7.39 11.59
C GLY A 388 5.50 -6.55 10.56
N GLU A 389 5.28 -5.27 10.87
CA GLU A 389 4.41 -4.40 10.09
C GLU A 389 4.92 -4.09 8.68
N PHE A 390 3.99 -3.87 7.74
CA PHE A 390 4.30 -3.50 6.37
C PHE A 390 5.13 -2.21 6.31
N GLY A 391 6.32 -2.32 5.75
CA GLY A 391 7.29 -1.21 5.66
C GLY A 391 8.31 -1.13 6.81
N PHE A 392 8.11 -1.86 7.91
CA PHE A 392 9.09 -1.95 9.03
C PHE A 392 9.53 -3.37 9.34
N GLY A 393 8.96 -4.37 8.66
CA GLY A 393 9.23 -5.76 8.96
C GLY A 393 10.71 -6.16 8.84
N LYS A 394 11.10 -7.13 9.67
CA LYS A 394 12.42 -7.73 9.76
C LYS A 394 12.49 -8.95 8.84
N VAL A 395 13.55 -9.05 8.04
CA VAL A 395 13.80 -10.23 7.19
C VAL A 395 14.30 -11.38 8.06
N VAL A 396 13.55 -12.48 8.10
CA VAL A 396 13.85 -13.68 8.90
C VAL A 396 14.28 -14.87 8.04
N ALA A 397 13.99 -14.84 6.74
CA ALA A 397 14.57 -15.76 5.77
C ALA A 397 14.72 -15.11 4.40
N VAL A 398 15.70 -15.57 3.65
CA VAL A 398 15.98 -15.22 2.25
C VAL A 398 16.11 -16.52 1.48
N GLY A 399 15.48 -16.60 0.32
CA GLY A 399 15.70 -17.67 -0.64
C GLY A 399 15.82 -17.04 -2.01
N GLU A 400 16.84 -17.39 -2.76
CA GLU A 400 17.11 -16.81 -4.07
C GLU A 400 17.36 -17.89 -5.11
N TYR A 401 17.08 -17.57 -6.37
CA TYR A 401 17.62 -18.31 -7.50
C TYR A 401 18.31 -17.38 -8.48
N LEU A 402 19.38 -17.86 -9.12
CA LEU A 402 20.08 -17.19 -10.23
C LEU A 402 20.19 -18.14 -11.43
N LEU A 403 19.73 -17.71 -12.60
CA LEU A 403 19.75 -18.50 -13.83
C LEU A 403 21.16 -18.68 -14.40
N ASP A 404 21.61 -19.94 -14.54
CA ASP A 404 22.69 -20.31 -15.45
C ASP A 404 22.13 -20.36 -16.88
N GLN A 405 22.45 -19.34 -17.68
CA GLN A 405 21.96 -19.22 -19.06
C GLN A 405 22.47 -20.33 -19.99
N VAL A 406 23.64 -20.90 -19.71
CA VAL A 406 24.25 -21.94 -20.56
C VAL A 406 23.53 -23.26 -20.34
N ARG A 407 23.24 -23.60 -19.08
CA ARG A 407 22.60 -24.86 -18.69
C ARG A 407 21.07 -24.79 -18.66
N ASN A 408 20.50 -23.57 -18.68
CA ASN A 408 19.08 -23.28 -18.48
C ASN A 408 18.50 -23.88 -17.18
N VAL A 409 19.25 -23.74 -16.09
CA VAL A 409 18.89 -24.20 -14.75
C VAL A 409 19.25 -23.11 -13.75
N ALA A 410 18.46 -22.94 -12.68
CA ALA A 410 18.73 -21.89 -11.70
C ALA A 410 19.45 -22.43 -10.46
N GLU A 411 20.56 -21.79 -10.09
CA GLU A 411 21.24 -22.04 -8.83
C GLU A 411 20.41 -21.44 -7.69
N VAL A 412 20.11 -22.23 -6.66
CA VAL A 412 19.33 -21.79 -5.49
C VAL A 412 20.18 -21.64 -4.24
N ALA A 413 19.93 -20.58 -3.49
CA ALA A 413 20.54 -20.34 -2.19
C ALA A 413 19.50 -19.93 -1.14
N PHE A 414 19.76 -20.28 0.12
CA PHE A 414 18.84 -20.03 1.23
C PHE A 414 19.56 -19.58 2.48
N SER A 415 18.86 -18.76 3.25
CA SER A 415 19.30 -18.22 4.52
C SER A 415 18.10 -18.10 5.44
N VAL A 416 18.13 -18.74 6.61
CA VAL A 416 17.05 -18.67 7.60
C VAL A 416 17.66 -18.32 8.95
N SER A 417 17.15 -17.27 9.59
CA SER A 417 17.58 -16.85 10.92
C SER A 417 17.40 -18.00 11.92
N LYS A 418 18.35 -18.15 12.84
CA LYS A 418 18.44 -19.30 13.77
C LYS A 418 17.14 -19.59 14.52
N GLU A 419 16.47 -18.55 15.01
CA GLU A 419 15.18 -18.59 15.71
C GLU A 419 14.04 -19.17 14.85
N TRP A 420 14.19 -19.14 13.53
CA TRP A 420 13.20 -19.55 12.53
C TRP A 420 13.59 -20.84 11.80
N GLN A 421 14.76 -21.41 12.09
CA GLN A 421 15.17 -22.68 11.52
C GLN A 421 14.29 -23.82 12.05
N GLY A 422 14.01 -24.81 11.19
CA GLY A 422 13.12 -25.94 11.54
C GLY A 422 11.62 -25.65 11.43
N LYS A 423 11.21 -24.37 11.30
CA LYS A 423 9.80 -23.95 11.17
C LYS A 423 9.22 -24.05 9.73
N GLY A 424 9.93 -24.73 8.83
CA GLY A 424 9.46 -24.96 7.45
C GLY A 424 9.67 -23.81 6.46
N LEU A 425 10.19 -22.63 6.87
CA LEU A 425 10.40 -21.48 5.97
C LEU A 425 11.21 -21.81 4.71
N GLY A 426 12.32 -22.56 4.87
CA GLY A 426 13.14 -22.97 3.72
C GLY A 426 12.35 -23.79 2.69
N LYS A 427 11.47 -24.69 3.15
CA LYS A 427 10.61 -25.50 2.26
C LYS A 427 9.59 -24.64 1.53
N ILE A 428 9.03 -23.64 2.20
CA ILE A 428 8.06 -22.72 1.58
C ILE A 428 8.75 -21.88 0.50
N LEU A 429 9.93 -21.32 0.80
CA LEU A 429 10.75 -20.56 -0.16
C LEU A 429 11.15 -21.43 -1.35
N MET A 430 11.69 -22.64 -1.11
CA MET A 430 12.09 -23.58 -2.16
C MET A 430 10.93 -23.90 -3.11
N ARG A 431 9.74 -24.19 -2.59
CA ARG A 431 8.55 -24.44 -3.41
C ARG A 431 8.21 -23.24 -4.29
N LYS A 432 8.14 -22.03 -3.72
CA LYS A 432 7.79 -20.82 -4.46
C LYS A 432 8.85 -20.47 -5.53
N LEU A 433 10.13 -20.61 -5.22
CA LEU A 433 11.21 -20.43 -6.20
C LEU A 433 11.11 -21.45 -7.33
N SER A 434 10.82 -22.72 -7.03
CA SER A 434 10.62 -23.76 -8.04
C SER A 434 9.42 -23.47 -8.93
N GLU A 435 8.28 -23.04 -8.36
CA GLU A 435 7.09 -22.65 -9.11
C GLU A 435 7.39 -21.47 -10.04
N ALA A 436 8.04 -20.41 -9.51
CA ALA A 436 8.41 -19.23 -10.28
C ALA A 436 9.40 -19.56 -11.41
N ALA A 437 10.46 -20.34 -11.13
CA ALA A 437 11.44 -20.77 -12.13
C ALA A 437 10.77 -21.54 -13.27
N ARG A 438 9.83 -22.45 -12.95
CA ARG A 438 9.07 -23.21 -13.95
C ARG A 438 8.19 -22.32 -14.82
N GLU A 439 7.46 -21.38 -14.21
CA GLU A 439 6.63 -20.42 -14.94
C GLU A 439 7.45 -19.49 -15.85
N ASN A 440 8.69 -19.21 -15.46
CA ASN A 440 9.65 -18.42 -16.21
C ASN A 440 10.40 -19.22 -17.28
N GLY A 441 10.07 -20.51 -17.49
CA GLY A 441 10.65 -21.34 -18.55
C GLY A 441 12.05 -21.91 -18.24
N ILE A 442 12.49 -21.84 -16.98
CA ILE A 442 13.75 -22.44 -16.52
C ILE A 442 13.55 -23.96 -16.42
N ALA A 443 14.51 -24.75 -16.91
CA ALA A 443 14.33 -26.20 -17.05
C ALA A 443 14.51 -27.00 -15.74
N GLY A 444 15.09 -26.40 -14.71
CA GLY A 444 15.37 -27.08 -13.44
C GLY A 444 16.13 -26.20 -12.45
N LEU A 445 16.52 -26.81 -11.33
CA LEU A 445 17.26 -26.16 -10.24
C LEU A 445 18.57 -26.88 -9.98
N MET A 446 19.55 -26.15 -9.45
CA MET A 446 20.77 -26.72 -8.89
C MET A 446 21.17 -26.03 -7.59
N ALA A 447 21.98 -26.69 -6.76
CA ALA A 447 22.55 -26.10 -5.56
C ALA A 447 23.91 -26.73 -5.23
N TYR A 448 24.85 -25.91 -4.78
CA TYR A 448 26.12 -26.38 -4.24
C TYR A 448 26.07 -26.36 -2.71
N THR A 449 26.49 -27.45 -2.07
CA THR A 449 26.50 -27.52 -0.61
C THR A 449 27.57 -28.45 -0.07
N LEU A 450 28.07 -28.19 1.14
CA LEU A 450 29.02 -29.09 1.79
C LEU A 450 28.34 -30.42 2.18
N PRO A 451 29.04 -31.56 2.15
CA PRO A 451 28.47 -32.86 2.56
C PRO A 451 27.84 -32.89 3.96
N ARG A 452 28.34 -32.03 4.87
CA ARG A 452 27.83 -31.90 6.24
C ARG A 452 26.51 -31.11 6.34
N ASN A 453 26.12 -30.36 5.31
CA ASN A 453 24.89 -29.55 5.31
C ASN A 453 23.65 -30.41 5.01
N GLN A 454 23.32 -31.27 5.97
CA GLN A 454 22.16 -32.16 5.89
C GLN A 454 20.83 -31.40 5.80
N GLY A 455 20.79 -30.14 6.27
CA GLY A 455 19.64 -29.25 6.09
C GLY A 455 19.36 -28.98 4.62
N MET A 456 20.37 -28.51 3.87
CA MET A 456 20.22 -28.20 2.45
C MET A 456 19.95 -29.44 1.61
N ILE A 457 20.63 -30.56 1.89
CA ILE A 457 20.41 -31.82 1.17
C ILE A 457 18.96 -32.30 1.34
N ARG A 458 18.41 -32.26 2.57
CA ARG A 458 17.01 -32.62 2.82
C ARG A 458 16.04 -31.64 2.19
N LEU A 459 16.36 -30.34 2.19
CA LEU A 459 15.54 -29.31 1.59
C LEU A 459 15.43 -29.51 0.07
N PHE A 460 16.55 -29.72 -0.62
CA PHE A 460 16.57 -29.95 -2.07
C PHE A 460 15.84 -31.25 -2.44
N LYS A 461 16.05 -32.33 -1.69
CA LYS A 461 15.33 -33.61 -1.85
C LYS A 461 13.85 -33.58 -1.45
N SER A 462 13.36 -32.44 -0.93
CA SER A 462 11.92 -32.28 -0.65
C SER A 462 11.11 -31.85 -1.87
N LEU A 463 11.79 -31.52 -2.98
CA LEU A 463 11.17 -31.26 -4.27
C LEU A 463 10.58 -32.55 -4.85
N PRO A 464 9.46 -32.47 -5.59
CA PRO A 464 8.80 -33.63 -6.20
C PRO A 464 9.49 -34.12 -7.50
N TYR A 465 10.79 -33.86 -7.64
CA TYR A 465 11.56 -34.13 -8.86
C TYR A 465 12.73 -35.04 -8.54
N LYS A 466 13.16 -35.83 -9.52
CA LYS A 466 14.32 -36.70 -9.39
C LYS A 466 15.59 -35.88 -9.18
N VAL A 467 16.24 -36.08 -8.03
CA VAL A 467 17.47 -35.36 -7.66
C VAL A 467 18.72 -36.15 -8.02
N SER A 468 19.58 -35.56 -8.83
CA SER A 468 20.94 -36.03 -9.09
C SER A 468 21.91 -35.42 -8.07
N THR A 469 22.93 -36.18 -7.67
CA THR A 469 23.94 -35.76 -6.70
C THR A 469 25.33 -36.08 -7.25
N MET A 470 26.16 -35.04 -7.44
CA MET A 470 27.53 -35.18 -7.93
C MET A 470 28.51 -34.63 -6.89
N TYR A 471 29.65 -35.30 -6.72
CA TYR A 471 30.73 -34.84 -5.84
C TYR A 471 31.81 -34.17 -6.68
N ASP A 472 32.12 -32.92 -6.39
CA ASP A 472 33.19 -32.17 -7.06
C ASP A 472 34.00 -31.36 -6.04
N GLY A 473 35.32 -31.56 -6.01
CA GLY A 473 36.25 -30.71 -5.25
C GLY A 473 35.99 -30.56 -3.74
N GLY A 474 35.25 -31.46 -3.09
CA GLY A 474 34.88 -31.36 -1.66
C GLY A 474 33.50 -30.74 -1.39
N VAL A 475 32.75 -30.43 -2.44
CA VAL A 475 31.37 -29.93 -2.42
C VAL A 475 30.44 -30.94 -3.11
N ILE A 476 29.17 -30.91 -2.76
CA ILE A 476 28.11 -31.68 -3.42
C ILE A 476 27.30 -30.73 -4.29
N GLU A 477 27.19 -31.06 -5.58
CA GLU A 477 26.21 -30.47 -6.49
C GLU A 477 24.93 -31.32 -6.45
N LEU A 478 23.81 -30.68 -6.12
CA LEU A 478 22.46 -31.24 -6.22
C LEU A 478 21.77 -30.59 -7.41
N SER A 479 21.15 -31.39 -8.28
CA SER A 479 20.41 -30.86 -9.42
C SER A 479 19.16 -31.67 -9.71
N CYS A 480 18.14 -31.01 -10.25
CA CYS A 480 16.91 -31.66 -10.73
C CYS A 480 16.37 -30.91 -11.94
N ARG A 481 15.72 -31.64 -12.85
CA ARG A 481 14.94 -31.04 -13.94
C ARG A 481 13.45 -31.16 -13.68
N PHE A 482 12.67 -30.17 -14.09
CA PHE A 482 11.23 -30.13 -13.82
C PHE A 482 10.41 -31.11 -14.67
N ASP A 483 10.99 -31.66 -15.74
CA ASP A 483 10.40 -32.72 -16.58
C ASP A 483 10.63 -34.14 -16.03
N GLU A 484 11.50 -34.30 -15.03
CA GLU A 484 11.80 -35.56 -14.37
C GLU A 484 11.11 -35.66 -13.00
N VAL A 485 9.83 -36.03 -13.00
CA VAL A 485 9.04 -36.24 -11.75
C VAL A 485 9.39 -37.59 -11.12
N GLU A 486 9.46 -37.62 -9.78
CA GLU A 486 9.76 -38.84 -8.99
C GLU A 486 8.58 -39.83 -8.90
#